data_AF-A0A7S2YYE6-F1
#
_entry.id   AF-A0A7S2YYE6-F1
#
_cell.length_a   1.000
_cell.length_b   1.000
_cell.length_c   1.000
_cell.angle_alpha   90.00
_cell.angle_beta   90.00
_cell.angle_gamma   90.00
#
_symmetry.space_group_name_H-M   'P 1'
#
loop_
_entity.id
_entity.type
_entity.pdbx_description
1 polymer ?
#
loop_
_entity_poly.entity_id
_entity_poly.type
_entity_poly.pdbx_seq_one_letter_code
_entity_poly.pdbx_strand_id
1 'polypeptide(L)'
;DEAQLKWLEDPALVVIMAANGYPGSYEKGTPIRNLPTREEEEQGNFKVFHAGTKLSDGDDASEVLANGGRVLAVTASGKTVKEAQEKAYRGVDTIHWPDGFSRRDIGFKAVAREDGGK
;
A
#
# COMPACT_ATOMS: atom_id res chain seq x y z
N ASP A 1 -16.03 21.64 -21.89
CA ASP A 1 -15.70 20.27 -21.50
C ASP A 1 -16.01 20.05 -20.03
N GLU A 2 -17.05 19.28 -19.74
CA GLU A 2 -17.38 18.85 -18.38
C GLU A 2 -17.19 17.33 -18.29
N ALA A 3 -16.36 16.89 -17.34
CA ALA A 3 -16.17 15.46 -17.06
C ALA A 3 -17.27 14.98 -16.10
N GLN A 4 -17.96 13.89 -16.46
CA GLN A 4 -18.91 13.24 -15.56
C GLN A 4 -18.15 12.33 -14.59
N LEU A 5 -18.17 12.70 -13.30
CA LEU A 5 -17.61 11.88 -12.22
C LEU A 5 -18.68 10.92 -11.68
N LYS A 6 -18.33 9.64 -11.55
CA LYS A 6 -19.14 8.63 -10.86
C LYS A 6 -18.33 8.06 -9.71
N TRP A 7 -18.96 7.98 -8.54
CA TRP A 7 -18.37 7.40 -7.33
C TRP A 7 -18.89 5.98 -7.16
N LEU A 8 -18.00 5.09 -6.71
CA LEU A 8 -18.39 3.75 -6.28
C LEU A 8 -18.88 3.81 -4.83
N GLU A 9 -19.86 2.97 -4.48
CA GLU A 9 -20.36 2.85 -3.10
C GLU A 9 -19.41 2.08 -2.19
N ASP A 10 -18.63 1.17 -2.78
CA ASP A 10 -17.68 0.31 -2.07
C ASP A 10 -16.58 1.16 -1.39
N PRO A 11 -16.33 1.00 -0.07
CA PRO A 11 -15.23 1.67 0.60
C PRO A 11 -13.87 1.25 0.04
N ALA A 12 -12.91 2.18 0.11
CA ALA A 12 -11.50 1.93 -0.17
C ALA A 12 -10.65 2.24 1.06
N LEU A 13 -9.61 1.44 1.29
CA LEU A 13 -8.64 1.61 2.38
C LEU A 13 -7.23 1.60 1.83
N VAL A 14 -6.38 2.48 2.38
CA VAL A 14 -4.98 2.63 1.97
C VAL A 14 -4.05 2.41 3.17
N VAL A 15 -3.14 1.46 3.05
CA VAL A 15 -2.03 1.27 3.99
C VAL A 15 -0.75 1.85 3.39
N ILE A 16 -0.12 2.77 4.12
CA ILE A 16 1.17 3.33 3.73
C ILE A 16 2.29 2.45 4.30
N MET A 17 3.23 2.06 3.42
CA MET A 17 4.53 1.54 3.81
C MET A 17 5.54 2.71 3.80
N ALA A 18 6.18 2.94 4.94
CA ALA A 18 7.11 4.04 5.16
C ALA A 18 8.50 3.51 5.53
N ALA A 19 9.54 4.29 5.24
CA ALA A 19 10.91 3.92 5.58
C ALA A 19 11.11 3.99 7.10
N ASN A 20 11.84 3.03 7.67
CA ASN A 20 12.17 3.03 9.09
C ASN A 20 12.83 4.34 9.51
N GLY A 21 12.33 4.95 10.58
CA GLY A 21 12.77 6.26 11.09
C GLY A 21 11.89 7.44 10.65
N TYR A 22 11.03 7.30 9.63
CA TYR A 22 10.00 8.29 9.31
C TYR A 22 9.06 8.53 10.52
N PRO A 23 8.68 9.79 10.85
CA PRO A 23 8.90 11.04 10.12
C PRO A 23 10.22 11.78 10.40
N GLY A 24 11.11 11.18 11.19
CA GLY A 24 12.46 11.70 11.44
C GLY A 24 13.43 11.34 10.31
N SER A 25 14.68 11.04 10.68
CA SER A 25 15.71 10.59 9.74
C SER A 25 15.49 9.14 9.32
N TYR A 26 15.64 8.86 8.03
CA TYR A 26 15.49 7.52 7.44
C TYR A 26 16.50 7.32 6.32
N GLU A 27 16.82 6.05 6.05
CA GLU A 27 17.71 5.69 4.95
C GLU A 27 16.97 5.68 3.60
N LYS A 28 17.72 5.94 2.53
CA LYS A 28 17.25 5.85 1.14
C LYS A 28 18.11 4.82 0.40
N GLY A 29 17.60 4.34 -0.72
CA GLY A 29 18.29 3.37 -1.57
C GLY A 29 18.11 1.92 -1.14
N THR A 30 17.27 1.63 -0.14
CA THR A 30 17.01 0.26 0.32
C THR A 30 16.15 -0.49 -0.70
N PRO A 31 16.48 -1.75 -1.03
CA PRO A 31 15.76 -2.51 -2.05
C PRO A 31 14.37 -2.94 -1.58
N ILE A 32 13.39 -2.84 -2.48
CA ILE A 32 12.02 -3.32 -2.31
C ILE A 32 11.84 -4.53 -3.23
N ARG A 33 11.60 -5.69 -2.65
CA ARG A 33 11.50 -6.96 -3.37
C ARG A 33 10.07 -7.52 -3.27
N ASN A 34 9.77 -8.49 -4.14
CA ASN A 34 8.46 -9.13 -4.22
C ASN A 34 7.30 -8.12 -4.37
N LEU A 35 7.52 -7.07 -5.16
CA LEU A 35 6.40 -6.24 -5.58
C LEU A 35 5.44 -7.12 -6.41
N PRO A 36 4.14 -7.12 -6.09
CA PRO A 36 3.18 -7.95 -6.79
C PRO A 36 3.09 -7.53 -8.25
N THR A 37 2.99 -8.52 -9.12
CA THR A 37 2.67 -8.33 -10.52
C THR A 37 1.24 -7.79 -10.65
N ARG A 38 0.93 -7.21 -11.82
CA ARG A 38 -0.43 -6.77 -12.12
C ARG A 38 -1.47 -7.89 -11.96
N GLU A 39 -1.11 -9.12 -12.34
CA GLU A 39 -2.02 -10.27 -12.22
C GLU A 39 -2.30 -10.60 -10.74
N GLU A 40 -1.27 -10.61 -9.89
CA GLU A 40 -1.42 -10.84 -8.45
C GLU A 40 -2.24 -9.74 -7.76
N GLU A 41 -2.06 -8.48 -8.17
CA GLU A 41 -2.87 -7.34 -7.73
C GLU A 41 -4.36 -7.52 -8.10
N GLU A 42 -4.64 -7.89 -9.34
CA GLU A 42 -6.00 -8.14 -9.85
C GLU A 42 -6.66 -9.33 -9.12
N GLN A 43 -5.94 -10.43 -8.93
CA GLN A 43 -6.41 -11.61 -8.19
C GLN A 43 -6.65 -11.30 -6.72
N GLY A 44 -5.76 -10.53 -6.09
CA GLY A 44 -5.86 -10.12 -4.69
C GLY A 44 -6.86 -9.00 -4.41
N ASN A 45 -7.36 -8.34 -5.46
CA ASN A 45 -8.20 -7.14 -5.41
C ASN A 45 -7.58 -6.02 -4.54
N PHE A 46 -6.33 -5.71 -4.83
CA PHE A 46 -5.61 -4.57 -4.26
C PHE A 46 -4.69 -3.94 -5.32
N LYS A 47 -4.13 -2.77 -5.02
CA LYS A 47 -3.23 -2.04 -5.90
C LYS A 47 -2.09 -1.43 -5.11
N VAL A 48 -0.86 -1.57 -5.59
CA VAL A 48 0.32 -0.91 -5.04
C VAL A 48 0.61 0.36 -5.84
N PHE A 49 0.57 1.49 -5.18
CA PHE A 49 0.95 2.79 -5.73
C PHE A 49 2.33 3.19 -5.23
N HIS A 50 3.19 3.57 -6.16
CA HIS A 50 4.52 4.08 -5.88
C HIS A 50 4.46 5.56 -5.49
N ALA A 51 5.10 5.91 -4.38
CA ALA A 51 5.31 7.29 -3.94
C ALA A 51 6.81 7.61 -3.97
N GLY A 52 7.49 7.46 -2.83
CA GLY A 52 8.93 7.68 -2.72
C GLY A 52 9.75 6.48 -3.19
N THR A 53 9.66 6.08 -4.46
CA THR A 53 10.51 5.02 -5.05
C THR A 53 11.34 5.54 -6.21
N LYS A 54 12.43 4.83 -6.54
CA LYS A 54 13.18 4.99 -7.79
C LYS A 54 13.57 3.62 -8.34
N LEU A 55 13.92 3.56 -9.63
CA LEU A 55 14.64 2.41 -10.18
C LEU A 55 16.13 2.53 -9.86
N SER A 56 16.82 1.41 -9.68
CA SER A 56 18.28 1.36 -9.62
C SER A 56 18.88 1.72 -10.98
N ASP A 57 20.09 2.29 -10.98
CA ASP A 57 20.85 2.58 -12.19
C ASP A 57 21.55 1.30 -12.71
N GLY A 58 21.52 1.02 -14.02
CA GLY A 58 22.24 -0.12 -14.64
C GLY A 58 21.55 -0.75 -15.87
N ASP A 59 22.31 -1.50 -16.67
CA ASP A 59 21.88 -2.10 -17.96
C ASP A 59 21.12 -3.44 -17.83
N ASP A 60 21.23 -4.13 -16.68
CA ASP A 60 20.54 -5.41 -16.42
C ASP A 60 19.59 -5.30 -15.22
N ALA A 61 18.32 -5.66 -15.44
CA ALA A 61 17.21 -5.76 -14.48
C ALA A 61 17.19 -4.71 -13.35
N SER A 62 16.62 -3.53 -13.62
CA SER A 62 16.46 -2.47 -12.61
C SER A 62 15.61 -2.92 -11.40
N GLU A 63 16.15 -2.75 -10.19
CA GLU A 63 15.46 -2.98 -8.92
C GLU A 63 14.67 -1.73 -8.51
N VAL A 64 13.55 -1.91 -7.79
CA VAL A 64 12.85 -0.80 -7.15
C VAL A 64 13.49 -0.51 -5.79
N LEU A 65 13.88 0.75 -5.58
CA LEU A 65 14.52 1.23 -4.36
C LEU A 65 13.63 2.27 -3.65
N ALA A 66 13.62 2.25 -2.32
CA ALA A 66 13.01 3.32 -1.53
C ALA A 66 13.80 4.63 -1.66
N ASN A 67 13.12 5.75 -1.84
CA ASN A 67 13.74 7.07 -2.07
C ASN A 67 13.00 8.22 -1.35
N GLY A 68 12.13 7.92 -0.39
CA GLY A 68 11.36 8.90 0.37
C GLY A 68 10.87 8.32 1.71
N GLY A 69 10.25 9.16 2.53
CA GLY A 69 9.74 8.72 3.85
C GLY A 69 8.49 7.84 3.73
N ARG A 70 7.52 8.24 2.90
CA ARG A 70 6.39 7.39 2.48
C ARG A 70 6.70 6.81 1.12
N VAL A 71 6.68 5.50 0.99
CA VAL A 71 7.32 4.80 -0.13
C VAL A 71 6.30 4.11 -1.01
N LEU A 72 5.41 3.30 -0.43
CA LEU A 72 4.32 2.64 -1.14
C LEU A 72 2.99 2.93 -0.45
N ALA A 73 1.92 2.93 -1.24
CA ALA A 73 0.55 2.93 -0.77
C ALA A 73 -0.16 1.69 -1.32
N VAL A 74 -0.51 0.75 -0.44
CA VAL A 74 -1.27 -0.45 -0.79
C VAL A 74 -2.74 -0.15 -0.55
N THR A 75 -3.51 -0.09 -1.62
CA THR A 75 -4.92 0.29 -1.62
C THR A 75 -5.78 -0.89 -2.01
N ALA A 76 -6.88 -1.13 -1.30
CA ALA A 76 -7.88 -2.10 -1.71
C ALA A 76 -9.28 -1.54 -1.52
N SER A 77 -10.24 -2.10 -2.25
CA SER A 77 -11.67 -1.87 -2.05
C SER A 77 -12.39 -3.15 -1.66
N GLY A 78 -13.55 -3.00 -1.04
CA GLY A 78 -14.37 -4.12 -0.60
C GLY A 78 -15.81 -3.68 -0.36
N LYS A 79 -16.69 -4.62 -0.09
CA LYS A 79 -18.08 -4.34 0.30
C LYS A 79 -18.19 -3.74 1.69
N THR A 80 -17.16 -3.91 2.51
CA THR A 80 -17.02 -3.32 3.85
C THR A 80 -15.61 -2.76 4.04
N VAL A 81 -15.44 -1.87 5.03
CA VAL A 81 -14.12 -1.38 5.42
C VAL A 81 -13.25 -2.52 5.92
N LYS A 82 -13.82 -3.49 6.64
CA LYS A 82 -13.12 -4.70 7.06
C LYS A 82 -12.55 -5.50 5.90
N GLU A 83 -13.35 -5.75 4.87
CA GLU A 83 -12.88 -6.47 3.68
C GLU A 83 -11.78 -5.71 2.94
N ALA A 84 -11.95 -4.39 2.77
CA ALA A 84 -10.91 -3.54 2.18
C ALA A 84 -9.62 -3.54 3.02
N GLN A 85 -9.74 -3.53 4.35
CA GLN A 85 -8.62 -3.59 5.29
C GLN A 85 -7.83 -4.90 5.13
N GLU A 86 -8.52 -6.04 5.14
CA GLU A 86 -7.91 -7.36 5.01
C GLU A 86 -7.18 -7.52 3.67
N LYS A 87 -7.79 -7.08 2.56
CA LYS A 87 -7.15 -7.11 1.24
C LYS A 87 -5.91 -6.22 1.17
N ALA A 88 -6.00 -4.99 1.68
CA ALA A 88 -4.86 -4.08 1.71
C ALA A 88 -3.69 -4.67 2.52
N TYR A 89 -3.97 -5.27 3.69
CA TYR A 89 -2.93 -5.92 4.47
C TYR A 89 -2.36 -7.18 3.82
N ARG A 90 -3.17 -7.99 3.14
CA ARG A 90 -2.64 -9.10 2.33
C ARG A 90 -1.65 -8.61 1.28
N GLY A 91 -1.96 -7.51 0.58
CA GLY A 91 -1.05 -6.90 -0.39
C GLY A 91 0.21 -6.31 0.26
N VAL A 92 0.14 -5.78 1.49
CA VAL A 92 1.33 -5.36 2.24
C VAL A 92 2.21 -6.57 2.57
N ASP A 93 1.61 -7.68 2.94
CA ASP A 93 2.32 -8.87 3.41
C ASP A 93 2.99 -9.68 2.27
N THR A 94 2.65 -9.42 1.00
CA THR A 94 3.40 -9.97 -0.15
C THR A 94 4.72 -9.24 -0.40
N ILE A 95 4.83 -7.97 0.01
CA ILE A 95 5.98 -7.11 -0.29
C ILE A 95 7.10 -7.37 0.71
N HIS A 96 8.29 -7.67 0.21
CA HIS A 96 9.48 -7.84 1.03
C HIS A 96 10.33 -6.58 1.05
N TRP A 97 10.21 -5.83 2.15
CA TRP A 97 11.03 -4.63 2.40
C TRP A 97 11.36 -4.51 3.90
N PRO A 98 12.48 -5.09 4.36
CA PRO A 98 12.88 -5.09 5.76
C PRO A 98 13.12 -3.69 6.35
N ASP A 99 13.53 -2.74 5.51
CA ASP A 99 13.83 -1.36 5.90
C ASP A 99 12.58 -0.45 5.93
N GLY A 100 11.40 -1.04 5.74
CA GLY A 100 10.13 -0.37 5.84
C GLY A 100 9.26 -0.89 6.97
N PHE A 101 8.23 -0.12 7.30
CA PHE A 101 7.17 -0.50 8.22
C PHE A 101 5.81 0.02 7.76
N SER A 102 4.76 -0.58 8.30
CA SER A 102 3.40 -0.06 8.17
C SER A 102 2.66 -0.24 9.51
N ARG A 103 1.70 0.63 9.77
CA ARG A 103 0.76 0.42 10.88
C ARG A 103 -0.16 -0.75 10.56
N ARG A 104 -0.54 -1.52 11.59
CA ARG A 104 -1.42 -2.70 11.48
C ARG A 104 -2.86 -2.48 11.95
N ASP A 105 -3.25 -1.23 12.16
CA ASP A 105 -4.55 -0.82 12.68
C ASP A 105 -5.26 0.24 11.80
N ILE A 106 -4.86 0.40 10.53
CA ILE A 106 -5.48 1.39 9.66
C ILE A 106 -6.96 1.04 9.47
N GLY A 107 -7.86 1.96 9.81
CA GLY A 107 -9.31 1.72 9.71
C GLY A 107 -9.96 1.02 10.92
N PHE A 108 -9.21 0.69 11.99
CA PHE A 108 -9.73 -0.13 13.10
C PHE A 108 -11.04 0.37 13.73
N LYS A 109 -11.23 1.70 13.85
CA LYS A 109 -12.46 2.29 14.38
C LYS A 109 -13.66 2.08 13.47
N ALA A 110 -13.46 2.12 12.16
CA ALA A 110 -14.53 1.87 11.19
C ALA A 110 -14.91 0.39 11.17
N VAL A 111 -13.92 -0.50 11.19
CA VAL A 111 -14.15 -1.95 11.35
C VAL A 111 -14.91 -2.27 12.64
N ALA A 112 -14.51 -1.67 13.77
CA ALA A 112 -15.21 -1.87 15.03
C ALA A 112 -16.69 -1.45 14.96
N ARG A 113 -17.00 -0.36 14.26
CA ARG A 113 -18.39 0.09 14.05
C ARG A 113 -19.18 -0.88 13.17
N GLU A 114 -18.57 -1.44 12.13
CA GLU A 114 -19.20 -2.44 11.26
C GLU A 114 -19.52 -3.73 12.04
N ASP A 115 -18.64 -4.14 12.94
CA ASP A 115 -18.80 -5.33 13.78
C ASP A 115 -19.77 -5.11 14.98
N GLY A 116 -20.43 -3.95 15.07
CA GLY A 116 -21.38 -3.63 16.15
C GLY A 116 -20.73 -3.19 17.47
N GLY A 117 -19.42 -2.91 17.45
CA GLY A 117 -18.69 -2.31 18.56
C GLY A 117 -19.03 -0.82 18.70
N LYS A 118 -19.19 -0.36 19.95
CA LYS A 118 -19.37 1.07 20.28
C LYS A 118 -18.14 1.89 19.92
#